data_AF-A0A8H4RIP9-F1
#
_entry.id   AF-A0A8H4RIP9-F1
#
_cell.length_a   1.000
_cell.length_b   1.000
_cell.length_c   1.000
_cell.angle_alpha   90.00
_cell.angle_beta   90.00
_cell.angle_gamma   90.00
#
_symmetry.space_group_name_H-M   'P 1'
#
loop_
_entity.id
_entity.type
_entity.pdbx_description
1 polymer ?
#
loop_
_entity_poly.entity_id
_entity_poly.type
_entity_poly.pdbx_seq_one_letter_code
_entity_poly.pdbx_strand_id
1 'polypeptide(L)'
;MALDVAGLEVKDLDSVILRGDAIRTPFVQKELEKFVSAKDSKDSKDSKDAKPKVTKRFEVIPLKYTAEIKGLPQLLVSEITWTKDRIAAFDDSDRSRRLRKEALNQLEGFTYKVRGLLDNEEFVAASTTEERATLEAKSKAASDWIYPSGAEASREELKAKLKEMKDVVGPIESRKKEPRPDRSS
;
A
#
# COMPACT_ATOMS: atom_id res chain seq x y z
N MET A 1 27.15 3.94 34.72
CA MET A 1 25.69 3.92 34.43
C MET A 1 25.24 5.38 34.47
N ALA A 2 24.44 5.88 33.53
CA ALA A 2 24.32 7.32 33.22
C ALA A 2 24.10 8.27 34.43
N LEU A 3 23.47 7.79 35.51
CA LEU A 3 23.29 8.53 36.76
C LEU A 3 24.61 8.81 37.51
N ASP A 4 25.50 7.83 37.57
CA ASP A 4 26.78 7.91 38.27
C ASP A 4 27.74 8.92 37.59
N VAL A 5 27.67 8.99 36.25
CA VAL A 5 28.41 9.98 35.46
C VAL A 5 27.86 11.40 35.69
N ALA A 6 26.59 11.53 36.05
CA ALA A 6 25.94 12.79 36.36
C ALA A 6 26.03 13.16 37.86
N GLY A 7 26.60 12.30 38.71
CA GLY A 7 26.62 12.49 40.16
C GLY A 7 25.23 12.51 40.80
N LEU A 8 24.23 11.91 40.14
CA LEU A 8 22.83 11.89 40.58
C LEU A 8 22.49 10.53 41.20
N GLU A 9 21.73 10.53 42.28
CA GLU A 9 21.16 9.31 42.83
C GLU A 9 19.78 9.03 42.23
N VAL A 10 19.34 7.77 42.26
CA VAL A 10 17.99 7.37 41.79
C VAL A 10 16.89 8.13 42.53
N LYS A 11 17.16 8.61 43.75
CA LYS A 11 16.25 9.42 44.57
C LYS A 11 16.04 10.83 44.01
N ASP A 12 16.92 11.29 43.13
CA ASP A 12 16.87 12.62 42.51
C ASP A 12 16.10 12.61 41.18
N LEU A 13 15.49 11.49 40.81
CA LEU A 13 14.71 11.34 39.57
C LEU A 13 13.21 11.50 39.83
N ASP A 14 12.62 12.59 39.33
CA ASP A 14 11.17 12.85 39.44
C ASP A 14 10.34 12.15 38.35
N SER A 15 10.93 11.86 37.18
CA SER A 15 10.23 11.17 36.09
C SER A 15 11.19 10.44 35.17
N VAL A 16 10.77 9.28 34.67
CA VAL A 16 11.54 8.49 33.71
C VAL A 16 10.72 8.32 32.44
N ILE A 17 11.20 8.89 31.33
CA ILE A 17 10.54 8.84 30.03
C ILE A 17 11.28 7.80 29.16
N LEU A 18 10.59 6.70 28.87
CA LEU A 18 11.09 5.67 27.96
C LEU A 18 10.78 6.08 26.52
N ARG A 19 11.84 6.26 25.70
CA ARG A 19 11.70 6.49 24.25
C ARG A 19 11.88 5.17 23.50
N GLY A 20 10.78 4.63 23.01
CA GLY A 20 10.67 3.37 22.26
C GLY A 20 9.23 2.89 22.24
N ASP A 21 8.88 2.00 21.32
CA ASP A 21 7.53 1.44 21.17
C ASP A 21 7.24 0.49 22.35
N ALA A 22 6.91 1.08 23.52
CA ALA A 22 6.75 0.43 24.82
C ALA A 22 5.72 -0.72 24.84
N ILE A 23 4.92 -0.83 23.77
CA ILE A 23 3.91 -1.86 23.55
C ILE A 23 4.56 -3.25 23.32
N ARG A 24 5.78 -3.33 22.78
CA ARG A 24 6.39 -4.60 22.33
C ARG A 24 7.27 -5.30 23.38
N THR A 25 7.64 -4.63 24.47
CA THR A 25 8.57 -5.19 25.49
C THR A 25 8.14 -4.82 26.92
N PRO A 26 7.03 -5.39 27.42
CA PRO A 26 6.48 -5.06 28.74
C PRO A 26 7.40 -5.45 29.92
N PHE A 27 8.36 -6.36 29.71
CA PHE A 27 9.29 -6.77 30.76
C PHE A 27 10.23 -5.62 31.18
N VAL A 28 10.61 -4.72 30.26
CA VAL A 28 11.53 -3.61 30.53
C VAL A 28 10.89 -2.60 31.49
N GLN A 29 9.61 -2.33 31.31
CA GLN A 29 8.85 -1.44 32.20
C GLN A 29 8.75 -2.02 33.61
N LYS A 30 8.46 -3.32 33.73
CA LYS A 30 8.35 -4.02 35.02
C LYS A 30 9.68 -4.09 35.77
N GLU A 31 10.80 -4.26 35.06
CA GLU A 31 12.14 -4.24 35.66
C GLU A 31 12.49 -2.84 36.21
N LEU A 32 12.12 -1.80 35.47
CA LEU A 32 12.38 -0.41 35.83
C LEU A 32 11.55 0.06 37.02
N GLU A 33 10.27 -0.32 37.06
CA GLU A 33 9.39 -0.06 38.20
C GLU A 33 9.91 -0.70 39.50
N LYS A 34 10.48 -1.91 39.43
CA LYS A 34 11.13 -2.55 40.59
C LYS A 34 12.35 -1.78 41.07
N PHE A 35 13.20 -1.32 40.14
CA PHE A 35 14.41 -0.57 40.49
C PHE A 35 14.11 0.79 41.13
N VAL A 36 13.03 1.46 40.70
CA VAL A 36 12.62 2.77 41.22
C VAL A 36 11.80 2.63 42.51
N SER A 37 10.88 1.68 42.59
CA SER A 37 9.95 1.55 43.74
C SER A 37 10.53 0.79 44.95
N ALA A 38 11.58 -0.02 44.78
CA ALA A 38 12.12 -0.84 45.88
C ALA A 38 12.85 -0.03 46.98
N LYS A 39 13.11 1.26 46.79
CA LYS A 39 13.87 2.09 47.75
C LYS A 39 13.03 2.96 48.68
N ASP A 40 11.72 3.08 48.47
CA ASP A 40 10.84 3.92 49.30
C ASP A 40 10.29 3.25 50.57
N SER A 41 10.57 1.95 50.80
CA SER A 41 9.97 1.20 51.93
C SER A 41 10.92 0.83 53.07
N LYS A 42 12.05 1.53 53.25
CA LYS A 42 12.95 1.24 54.38
C LYS A 42 13.57 2.50 54.98
N ASP A 43 12.79 3.20 55.80
CA ASP A 43 13.20 3.60 57.15
C ASP A 43 12.04 4.23 57.92
N SER A 44 11.49 3.49 58.90
CA SER A 44 10.58 4.05 59.89
C SER A 44 10.77 3.35 61.24
N LYS A 45 11.69 3.86 62.08
CA LYS A 45 11.50 3.87 63.54
C LYS A 45 12.38 4.90 64.27
N ASP A 46 11.73 6.01 64.64
CA ASP A 46 11.79 6.75 65.92
C ASP A 46 13.14 7.27 66.47
N SER A 47 13.32 8.61 66.46
CA SER A 47 13.55 9.39 67.69
C SER A 47 13.47 10.90 67.45
N LYS A 48 12.84 11.59 68.40
CA LYS A 48 12.63 13.04 68.54
C LYS A 48 13.94 13.84 68.49
N ASP A 49 13.92 15.02 67.84
CA ASP A 49 14.31 16.31 68.46
C ASP A 49 14.03 17.49 67.51
N ALA A 50 13.66 18.64 68.09
CA ALA A 50 13.16 19.82 67.40
C ALA A 50 14.27 20.73 66.81
N LYS A 51 14.07 21.27 65.59
CA LYS A 51 14.68 22.54 65.08
C LYS A 51 14.10 22.97 63.70
N PRO A 52 14.33 24.23 63.23
CA PRO A 52 13.29 25.16 62.77
C PRO A 52 12.89 25.01 61.29
N LYS A 53 11.68 25.49 60.96
CA LYS A 53 11.12 25.52 59.59
C LYS A 53 11.94 26.48 58.70
N VAL A 54 12.85 25.93 57.90
CA VAL A 54 13.46 26.61 56.76
C VAL A 54 12.53 26.43 55.56
N THR A 55 11.77 27.46 55.20
CA THR A 55 11.01 27.48 53.94
C THR A 55 11.99 27.66 52.78
N LYS A 56 12.43 26.55 52.20
CA LYS A 56 13.28 26.57 51.00
C LYS A 56 12.46 27.09 49.82
N ARG A 57 12.81 28.26 49.30
CA ARG A 57 12.29 28.78 48.03
C ARG A 57 13.07 28.11 46.90
N PHE A 58 12.38 27.35 46.06
CA PHE A 58 12.97 26.75 44.87
C PHE A 58 12.80 27.72 43.69
N GLU A 59 13.92 28.11 43.07
CA GLU A 59 13.90 28.83 41.80
C GLU A 59 14.25 27.84 40.69
N VAL A 60 13.26 27.57 39.83
CA VAL A 60 13.42 26.68 38.68
C VAL A 60 14.03 27.52 37.55
N ILE A 61 15.31 27.28 37.25
CA ILE A 61 15.99 27.90 36.12
C ILE A 61 15.92 26.92 34.93
N PRO A 62 15.11 27.20 33.90
CA PRO A 62 15.04 26.33 32.73
C PRO A 62 16.34 26.39 31.94
N LEU A 63 17.07 25.27 31.93
CA LEU A 63 18.31 25.12 31.16
C LEU A 63 17.98 24.87 29.69
N LYS A 64 18.48 25.76 28.82
CA LYS A 64 18.46 25.52 27.37
C LYS A 64 19.57 24.53 27.03
N TYR A 65 19.20 23.33 26.62
CA TYR A 65 20.13 22.35 26.06
C TYR A 65 19.88 22.18 24.56
N THR A 66 20.95 21.93 23.81
CA THR A 66 20.90 21.56 22.40
C THR A 66 21.40 20.13 22.29
N ALA A 67 20.52 19.22 21.86
CA ALA A 67 20.90 17.83 21.62
C ALA A 67 21.41 17.69 20.18
N GLU A 68 22.67 17.34 20.02
CA GLU A 68 23.29 17.11 18.72
C GLU A 68 23.43 15.60 18.48
N ILE A 69 22.93 15.11 17.35
CA ILE A 69 22.93 13.67 17.01
C ILE A 69 24.34 13.31 16.50
N LYS A 70 25.14 12.62 17.31
CA LYS A 70 26.51 12.17 16.97
C LYS A 70 26.57 10.98 15.97
N GLY A 71 25.43 10.53 15.46
CA GLY A 71 25.32 9.43 14.49
C GLY A 71 25.51 9.90 13.04
N LEU A 72 25.22 9.03 12.08
CA LEU A 72 25.13 9.44 10.67
C LEU A 72 24.06 10.53 10.54
N PRO A 73 24.31 11.60 9.76
CA PRO A 73 23.31 12.61 9.51
C PRO A 73 22.07 11.94 8.91
N GLN A 74 20.90 12.21 9.48
CA GLN A 74 19.66 11.80 8.85
C GLN A 74 19.50 12.59 7.55
N LEU A 75 19.13 11.90 6.47
CA LEU A 75 18.78 12.55 5.20
C LEU A 75 17.73 13.63 5.47
N LEU A 76 17.79 14.74 4.72
CA LEU A 76 16.77 15.77 4.85
C LEU A 76 15.41 15.15 4.52
N VAL A 77 14.38 15.58 5.24
CA VAL A 77 13.00 15.11 5.00
C VAL A 77 12.61 15.27 3.53
N SER A 78 13.06 16.34 2.87
CA SER A 78 12.87 16.59 1.45
C SER A 78 13.52 15.54 0.52
N GLU A 79 14.70 15.02 0.88
CA GLU A 79 15.38 13.97 0.12
C GLU A 79 14.66 12.63 0.27
N ILE A 80 14.14 12.36 1.47
CA ILE A 80 13.34 11.17 1.75
C ILE A 80 12.03 11.22 0.96
N THR A 81 11.32 12.35 0.94
CA THR A 81 10.08 12.49 0.16
C THR A 81 10.35 12.36 -1.33
N TRP A 82 11.35 13.07 -1.86
CA TRP A 82 11.73 12.98 -3.27
C TRP A 82 12.07 11.55 -3.69
N THR A 83 12.82 10.82 -2.85
CA THR A 83 13.17 9.43 -3.13
C THR A 83 11.94 8.53 -3.18
N LYS A 84 11.01 8.70 -2.23
CA LYS A 84 9.74 7.95 -2.21
C LYS A 84 8.88 8.22 -3.44
N ASP A 85 8.75 9.49 -3.83
CA ASP A 85 7.97 9.88 -5.01
C ASP A 85 8.59 9.30 -6.28
N ARG A 86 9.93 9.32 -6.37
CA ARG A 86 10.66 8.72 -7.49
C ARG A 86 10.44 7.21 -7.58
N ILE A 87 10.44 6.48 -6.45
CA ILE A 87 10.13 5.04 -6.43
C ILE A 87 8.70 4.81 -6.90
N ALA A 88 7.72 5.55 -6.37
CA ALA A 88 6.32 5.43 -6.76
C ALA A 88 6.13 5.68 -8.28
N ALA A 89 6.82 6.68 -8.84
CA ALA A 89 6.77 6.96 -10.26
C ALA A 89 7.34 5.82 -11.13
N PHE A 90 8.38 5.13 -10.67
CA PHE A 90 8.90 3.93 -11.35
C PHE A 90 7.91 2.78 -11.29
N ASP A 91 7.33 2.51 -10.11
CA ASP A 91 6.33 1.46 -9.93
C ASP A 91 5.09 1.69 -10.82
N ASP A 92 4.61 2.92 -10.90
CA ASP A 92 3.48 3.30 -11.74
C ASP A 92 3.79 3.18 -13.24
N SER A 93 5.02 3.55 -13.65
CA SER A 93 5.48 3.37 -15.03
C SER A 93 5.53 1.89 -15.42
N ASP A 94 6.14 1.04 -14.58
CA ASP A 94 6.24 -0.40 -14.84
C ASP A 94 4.87 -1.08 -14.82
N ARG A 95 4.00 -0.68 -13.89
CA ARG A 95 2.60 -1.12 -13.87
C ARG A 95 1.88 -0.72 -15.15
N SER A 96 2.03 0.51 -15.61
CA SER A 96 1.38 1.02 -16.82
C SER A 96 1.84 0.26 -18.06
N ARG A 97 3.15 0.01 -18.18
CA ARG A 97 3.73 -0.81 -19.26
C ARG A 97 3.17 -2.23 -19.25
N ARG A 98 3.11 -2.89 -18.09
CA ARG A 98 2.53 -4.24 -17.96
C ARG A 98 1.06 -4.26 -18.36
N LEU A 99 0.26 -3.34 -17.83
CA LEU A 99 -1.18 -3.26 -18.12
C LEU A 99 -1.48 -2.98 -19.59
N ARG A 100 -0.63 -2.20 -20.27
CA ARG A 100 -0.74 -1.96 -21.72
C ARG A 100 -0.43 -3.22 -22.50
N LYS A 101 0.66 -3.92 -22.15
CA LYS A 101 1.04 -5.19 -22.82
C LYS A 101 -0.02 -6.27 -22.62
N GLU A 102 -0.61 -6.37 -21.42
CA GLU A 102 -1.75 -7.25 -21.16
C GLU A 102 -2.96 -6.92 -22.05
N ALA A 103 -3.30 -5.64 -22.19
CA ALA A 103 -4.39 -5.22 -23.08
C ALA A 103 -4.11 -5.58 -24.55
N LEU A 104 -2.87 -5.43 -25.01
CA LEU A 104 -2.46 -5.82 -26.36
C LEU A 104 -2.60 -7.33 -26.57
N ASN A 105 -2.07 -8.13 -25.64
CA ASN A 105 -2.18 -9.59 -25.70
C ASN A 105 -3.65 -10.06 -25.65
N GLN A 106 -4.50 -9.37 -24.89
CA GLN A 106 -5.94 -9.64 -24.85
C GLN A 106 -6.61 -9.35 -26.20
N LEU A 107 -6.24 -8.26 -26.87
CA LEU A 107 -6.76 -7.90 -28.19
C LEU A 107 -6.31 -8.92 -29.25
N GLU A 108 -5.02 -9.27 -29.26
CA GLU A 108 -4.45 -10.32 -30.12
C GLU A 108 -5.18 -11.65 -29.92
N GLY A 109 -5.25 -12.11 -28.66
CA GLY A 109 -5.92 -13.36 -28.31
C GLY A 109 -7.40 -13.37 -28.70
N PHE A 110 -8.11 -12.25 -28.52
CA PHE A 110 -9.52 -12.15 -28.91
C PHE A 110 -9.71 -12.19 -30.42
N THR A 111 -8.81 -11.58 -31.19
CA THR A 111 -8.81 -11.64 -32.66
C THR A 111 -8.72 -13.09 -33.15
N TYR A 112 -7.88 -13.92 -32.51
CA TYR A 112 -7.84 -15.37 -32.77
C TYR A 112 -9.11 -16.08 -32.30
N LYS A 113 -9.64 -15.76 -31.11
CA LYS A 113 -10.91 -16.33 -30.60
C LYS A 113 -12.06 -16.11 -31.58
N VAL A 114 -12.14 -14.94 -32.21
CA VAL A 114 -13.22 -14.62 -33.17
C VAL A 114 -13.27 -15.61 -34.33
N ARG A 115 -12.12 -16.07 -34.86
CA ARG A 115 -12.11 -17.09 -35.92
C ARG A 115 -12.81 -18.36 -35.47
N GLY A 116 -12.45 -18.87 -34.29
CA GLY A 116 -13.10 -20.05 -33.70
C GLY A 116 -14.58 -19.85 -33.36
N LEU A 117 -15.02 -18.62 -33.05
CA LEU A 117 -16.44 -18.32 -32.85
C LEU A 117 -17.22 -18.35 -34.17
N LEU A 118 -16.65 -17.81 -35.25
CA LEU A 118 -17.31 -17.78 -36.56
C LEU A 118 -17.47 -19.19 -37.16
N ASP A 119 -16.60 -20.13 -36.79
CA ASP A 119 -16.67 -21.55 -37.17
C ASP A 119 -17.53 -22.39 -36.21
N ASN A 120 -17.98 -21.84 -35.08
CA ASN A 120 -18.75 -22.58 -34.08
C ASN A 120 -20.24 -22.65 -34.47
N GLU A 121 -20.76 -23.86 -34.69
CA GLU A 121 -22.14 -24.07 -35.12
C GLU A 121 -23.20 -23.43 -34.20
N GLU A 122 -23.02 -23.51 -32.88
CA GLU A 122 -23.96 -22.93 -31.91
C GLU A 122 -23.92 -21.39 -31.95
N PHE A 123 -22.75 -20.81 -32.18
CA PHE A 123 -22.58 -19.36 -32.35
C PHE A 123 -23.20 -18.90 -33.68
N VAL A 124 -22.99 -19.64 -34.76
CA VAL A 124 -23.61 -19.39 -36.06
C VAL A 124 -25.12 -19.48 -35.98
N ALA A 125 -25.66 -20.50 -35.29
CA ALA A 125 -27.10 -20.65 -35.10
C ALA A 125 -27.73 -19.54 -34.26
N ALA A 126 -26.97 -18.92 -33.35
CA ALA A 126 -27.43 -17.84 -32.49
C ALA A 126 -27.18 -16.43 -33.08
N SER A 127 -26.53 -16.30 -34.25
CA SER A 127 -26.15 -15.03 -34.86
C SER A 127 -26.77 -14.83 -36.25
N THR A 128 -26.82 -13.58 -36.69
CA THR A 128 -27.19 -13.22 -38.06
C THR A 128 -25.96 -13.16 -38.97
N THR A 129 -26.18 -13.24 -40.28
CA THR A 129 -25.10 -13.07 -41.28
C THR A 129 -24.46 -11.68 -41.19
N GLU A 130 -25.25 -10.63 -40.94
CA GLU A 130 -24.74 -9.26 -40.80
C GLU A 130 -23.87 -9.09 -39.55
N GLU A 131 -24.26 -9.68 -38.41
CA GLU A 131 -23.46 -9.65 -37.18
C GLU A 131 -22.13 -10.37 -37.37
N ARG A 132 -22.13 -11.54 -38.03
CA ARG A 132 -20.92 -12.29 -38.35
C ARG A 132 -20.00 -11.54 -39.30
N ALA A 133 -20.55 -10.94 -40.37
CA ALA A 133 -19.78 -10.13 -41.30
C ALA A 133 -19.16 -8.89 -40.62
N THR A 134 -19.92 -8.23 -39.72
CA THR A 134 -19.44 -7.10 -38.94
C THR A 134 -18.32 -7.51 -37.98
N LEU A 135 -18.47 -8.64 -37.30
CA LEU A 135 -17.47 -9.18 -36.39
C LEU A 135 -16.19 -9.58 -37.13
N GLU A 136 -16.31 -10.22 -38.29
CA GLU A 136 -15.19 -10.60 -39.15
C GLU A 136 -14.43 -9.36 -39.65
N ALA A 137 -15.15 -8.35 -40.14
CA ALA A 137 -14.55 -7.10 -40.59
C ALA A 137 -13.77 -6.38 -39.47
N LYS A 138 -14.36 -6.30 -38.26
CA LYS A 138 -13.69 -5.70 -37.09
C LYS A 138 -12.47 -6.51 -36.65
N SER A 139 -12.56 -7.84 -36.63
CA SER A 139 -11.45 -8.72 -36.28
C SER A 139 -10.29 -8.60 -37.27
N LYS A 140 -10.59 -8.57 -38.57
CA LYS A 140 -9.59 -8.33 -39.61
C LYS A 140 -8.95 -6.94 -39.46
N ALA A 141 -9.75 -5.90 -39.29
CA ALA A 141 -9.24 -4.55 -39.08
C ALA A 141 -8.36 -4.42 -37.82
N ALA A 142 -8.70 -5.14 -36.74
CA ALA A 142 -7.85 -5.22 -35.55
C ALA A 142 -6.53 -5.96 -35.84
N SER A 143 -6.59 -7.12 -36.50
CA SER A 143 -5.41 -7.91 -36.90
C SER A 143 -4.44 -7.09 -37.75
N ASP A 144 -4.95 -6.37 -38.74
CA ASP A 144 -4.14 -5.57 -39.67
C ASP A 144 -3.52 -4.34 -38.98
N TRP A 145 -4.17 -3.83 -37.93
CA TRP A 145 -3.70 -2.67 -37.17
C TRP A 145 -2.70 -3.00 -36.06
N ILE A 146 -2.79 -4.19 -35.46
CA ILE A 146 -1.95 -4.60 -34.32
C ILE A 146 -0.45 -4.55 -34.65
N TYR A 147 -0.04 -5.07 -35.81
CA TYR A 147 1.37 -5.15 -36.19
C TYR A 147 2.02 -3.78 -36.50
N PRO A 148 1.39 -2.88 -37.30
CA PRO A 148 2.00 -1.58 -37.59
C PRO A 148 1.81 -0.54 -36.48
N SER A 149 0.78 -0.63 -35.64
CA SER A 149 0.42 0.44 -34.70
C SER A 149 0.04 -0.02 -33.29
N GLY A 150 -0.38 -1.27 -33.11
CA GLY A 150 -0.72 -1.81 -31.77
C GLY A 150 0.46 -1.83 -30.80
N ALA A 151 1.69 -1.93 -31.32
CA ALA A 151 2.91 -1.89 -30.54
C ALA A 151 3.12 -0.54 -29.82
N GLU A 152 2.57 0.57 -30.28
CA GLU A 152 2.75 1.89 -29.64
C GLU A 152 1.43 2.48 -29.11
N ALA A 153 0.30 1.85 -29.40
CA ALA A 153 -1.02 2.34 -29.02
C ALA A 153 -1.24 2.46 -27.50
N SER A 154 -2.01 3.44 -27.05
CA SER A 154 -2.41 3.56 -25.66
C SER A 154 -3.21 2.34 -25.17
N ARG A 155 -3.27 2.15 -23.85
CA ARG A 155 -4.06 1.08 -23.24
C ARG A 155 -5.55 1.24 -23.55
N GLU A 156 -6.00 2.48 -23.65
CA GLU A 156 -7.37 2.90 -23.92
C GLU A 156 -7.78 2.51 -25.34
N GLU A 157 -6.94 2.77 -26.34
CA GLU A 157 -7.17 2.37 -27.73
C GLU A 157 -7.25 0.85 -27.89
N LEU A 158 -6.34 0.11 -27.25
CA LEU A 158 -6.34 -1.36 -27.25
C LEU A 158 -7.65 -1.91 -26.67
N LYS A 159 -8.10 -1.33 -25.54
CA LYS A 159 -9.37 -1.70 -24.91
C LYS A 159 -10.58 -1.31 -25.76
N ALA A 160 -10.56 -0.17 -26.43
CA ALA A 160 -11.65 0.28 -27.29
C ALA A 160 -11.87 -0.70 -28.44
N LYS A 161 -10.81 -1.07 -29.16
CA LYS A 161 -10.88 -2.08 -30.24
C LYS A 161 -11.36 -3.44 -29.74
N LEU A 162 -10.88 -3.87 -28.56
CA LEU A 162 -11.36 -5.11 -27.94
C LEU A 162 -12.86 -5.03 -27.61
N LYS A 163 -13.31 -3.88 -27.08
CA LYS A 163 -14.71 -3.64 -26.74
C LYS A 163 -15.60 -3.66 -27.99
N GLU A 164 -15.19 -3.03 -29.07
CA GLU A 164 -15.96 -3.01 -30.33
C GLU A 164 -16.30 -4.39 -30.88
N MET A 165 -15.41 -5.38 -30.69
CA MET A 165 -15.67 -6.77 -31.05
C MET A 165 -16.51 -7.48 -29.98
N LYS A 166 -16.23 -7.26 -28.69
CA LYS A 166 -17.01 -7.83 -27.58
C LYS A 166 -18.47 -7.38 -27.58
N ASP A 167 -18.75 -6.15 -27.97
CA ASP A 167 -20.10 -5.61 -28.07
C ASP A 167 -20.94 -6.34 -29.13
N VAL A 168 -20.31 -6.94 -30.15
CA VAL A 168 -20.99 -7.79 -31.13
C VAL A 168 -21.14 -9.22 -30.59
N VAL A 169 -20.09 -9.76 -29.96
CA VAL A 169 -20.09 -11.14 -29.45
C VAL A 169 -21.02 -11.34 -28.25
N GLY A 170 -21.08 -10.38 -27.32
CA GLY A 170 -21.83 -10.50 -26.06
C GLY A 170 -23.32 -10.80 -26.24
N PRO A 171 -24.05 -10.07 -27.11
CA PRO A 171 -25.44 -10.36 -27.41
C PRO A 171 -25.67 -11.73 -28.06
N ILE A 172 -24.72 -12.22 -28.87
CA ILE A 172 -24.79 -13.55 -29.50
C ILE A 172 -24.58 -14.65 -28.46
N GLU A 173 -23.54 -14.53 -27.62
CA GLU A 173 -23.27 -15.47 -26.53
C GLU A 173 -24.43 -15.50 -25.51
N SER A 174 -25.13 -14.37 -25.32
CA SER A 174 -26.31 -14.30 -24.44
C SER A 174 -27.50 -15.08 -25.01
N ARG A 175 -27.81 -14.91 -26.31
CA ARG A 175 -28.86 -15.69 -27.00
C ARG A 175 -28.62 -17.19 -26.96
N LYS A 176 -27.35 -17.61 -27.00
CA LYS A 176 -26.95 -19.01 -26.89
C LYS A 176 -27.21 -19.60 -25.49
N LYS A 177 -27.10 -18.79 -24.44
CA LYS A 177 -27.23 -19.23 -23.04
C LYS A 177 -28.67 -19.29 -22.55
N GLU A 178 -29.57 -18.56 -23.20
CA GLU A 178 -31.00 -18.60 -22.88
C GLU A 178 -31.62 -19.90 -23.44
N PRO A 179 -32.26 -20.75 -22.62
CA PRO A 179 -32.88 -21.97 -23.11
C PRO A 179 -33.95 -21.60 -24.11
N ARG A 180 -33.85 -22.12 -25.34
CA ARG A 180 -34.90 -21.95 -26.36
C ARG A 180 -36.23 -22.37 -25.71
N PRO A 181 -37.25 -21.50 -25.63
CA PRO A 181 -38.55 -21.93 -25.13
C PRO A 181 -39.03 -23.07 -26.02
N ASP A 182 -39.33 -24.19 -25.37
CA ASP A 182 -39.92 -25.38 -25.98
C ASP A 182 -41.08 -24.95 -26.88
N ARG A 183 -40.90 -25.12 -28.20
CA ARG A 183 -41.97 -24.96 -29.18
C ARG A 183 -42.69 -26.29 -29.27
N SER A 184 -43.36 -26.68 -28.19
CA SER A 184 -44.36 -27.74 -28.16
C SER A 184 -45.75 -27.11 -28.23
N SER A 185 -46.33 -27.09 -29.43
CA SER A 185 -47.78 -27.01 -29.70
C SER A 185 -48.03 -27.41 -31.15
#